data_AF-A0A7C2UUB6-F1
#
_entry.id   AF-A0A7C2UUB6-F1
#
_cell.length_a   1.000
_cell.length_b   1.000
_cell.length_c   1.000
_cell.angle_alpha   90.00
_cell.angle_beta   90.00
_cell.angle_gamma   90.00
#
_symmetry.space_group_name_H-M   'P 1'
#
loop_
_entity.id
_entity.type
_entity.pdbx_description
1 polymer ?
#
loop_
_entity_poly.entity_id
_entity_poly.type
_entity_poly.pdbx_seq_one_letter_code
_entity_poly.pdbx_strand_id
1 'polypeptide(L)'
;MEDHCSNTLSGLEQRILRELKSLNEELLERVTLDNTSGLDAEIKLKSGERLILRAEEIERLKKKIPEHLRSKILLPIEISIIVGENEIKYIVNGDIWQVRMVRYLHSGELEWKPPVEIGKEELSELIREFPSLVRLKLVVG
;
A
#
# COMPACT_ATOMS: atom_id res chain seq x y z
N MET A 1 -26.65 37.38 -2.09
CA MET A 1 -26.90 35.92 -2.14
C MET A 1 -25.58 35.17 -2.37
N GLU A 2 -24.49 35.54 -1.69
CA GLU A 2 -23.15 34.97 -1.95
C GLU A 2 -22.52 34.25 -0.74
N ASP A 3 -23.08 34.37 0.47
CA ASP A 3 -22.44 33.82 1.69
C ASP A 3 -22.71 32.33 1.97
N HIS A 4 -23.72 31.72 1.35
CA HIS A 4 -24.06 30.31 1.63
C HIS A 4 -23.19 29.30 0.87
N CYS A 5 -22.57 29.69 -0.25
CA CYS A 5 -21.73 28.79 -1.05
C CYS A 5 -20.30 28.68 -0.48
N SER A 6 -19.79 29.74 0.15
CA SER A 6 -18.45 29.79 0.72
C SER A 6 -18.30 28.91 1.98
N ASN A 7 -19.36 28.82 2.80
CA ASN A 7 -19.40 27.97 3.99
C ASN A 7 -19.51 26.46 3.68
N THR A 8 -20.12 26.09 2.54
CA THR A 8 -20.24 24.69 2.13
C THR A 8 -18.97 24.16 1.46
N LEU A 9 -18.32 24.97 0.62
CA LEU A 9 -17.04 24.63 -0.02
C LEU A 9 -15.93 24.42 1.00
N SER A 10 -15.74 25.38 1.92
CA SER A 10 -14.74 25.27 2.98
C SER A 10 -14.98 24.09 3.93
N GLY A 11 -16.25 23.80 4.25
CA GLY A 11 -16.63 22.62 5.04
C GLY A 11 -16.33 21.28 4.33
N LEU A 12 -16.55 21.23 3.01
CA LEU A 12 -16.23 20.06 2.19
C LEU A 12 -14.73 19.83 2.09
N GLU A 13 -13.94 20.89 1.84
CA GLU A 13 -12.48 20.82 1.78
C GLU A 13 -11.88 20.30 3.09
N GLN A 14 -12.31 20.83 4.24
CA GLN A 14 -11.84 20.35 5.54
C GLN A 14 -12.17 18.88 5.79
N ARG A 15 -13.34 18.41 5.32
CA ARG A 15 -13.73 17.01 5.41
C ARG A 15 -12.86 16.12 4.53
N ILE A 16 -12.63 16.52 3.28
CA ILE A 16 -11.75 15.80 2.34
C ILE A 16 -10.33 15.71 2.90
N LEU A 17 -9.78 16.82 3.40
CA LEU A 17 -8.44 16.83 4.00
C LEU A 17 -8.34 15.90 5.21
N ARG A 18 -9.40 15.80 6.02
CA ARG A 18 -9.44 14.88 7.16
C ARG A 18 -9.47 13.42 6.72
N GLU A 19 -10.30 13.10 5.73
CA GLU A 19 -10.39 11.76 5.14
C GLU A 19 -9.07 11.34 4.48
N LEU A 20 -8.45 12.23 3.70
CA LEU A 20 -7.12 12.01 3.11
C LEU A 20 -6.03 11.81 4.18
N LYS A 21 -6.06 12.60 5.26
CA LYS A 21 -5.10 12.46 6.37
C LYS A 21 -5.22 11.10 7.06
N SER A 22 -6.45 10.63 7.28
CA SER A 22 -6.70 9.29 7.85
C SER A 22 -6.21 8.19 6.89
N LEU A 23 -6.47 8.31 5.59
CA LEU A 23 -6.03 7.32 4.60
C LEU A 23 -4.48 7.27 4.47
N ASN A 24 -3.83 8.43 4.56
CA ASN A 24 -2.38 8.59 4.42
C ASN A 24 -1.60 8.46 5.73
N GLU A 25 -2.21 7.89 6.78
CA GLU A 25 -1.56 7.77 8.08
C GLU A 25 -0.20 7.09 8.01
N GLU A 26 0.68 7.30 8.98
CA GLU A 26 1.98 6.64 8.97
C GLU A 26 1.94 5.33 9.76
N LEU A 27 2.65 4.32 9.27
CA LEU A 27 2.90 3.10 10.02
C LEU A 27 3.88 3.40 11.15
N LEU A 28 3.63 2.87 12.36
CA LEU A 28 4.62 2.87 13.44
C LEU A 28 5.62 1.73 13.31
N GLU A 29 5.17 0.62 12.76
CA GLU A 29 5.96 -0.59 12.62
C GLU A 29 5.68 -1.26 11.27
N ARG A 30 6.61 -2.13 10.87
CA ARG A 30 6.50 -3.02 9.72
C ARG A 30 7.04 -4.37 10.16
N VAL A 31 6.58 -5.44 9.54
CA VAL A 31 7.06 -6.80 9.80
C VAL A 31 7.71 -7.36 8.55
N THR A 32 8.77 -8.15 8.72
CA THR A 32 9.30 -8.92 7.59
C THR A 32 8.41 -10.12 7.33
N LEU A 33 8.27 -10.51 6.06
CA LEU A 33 7.45 -11.66 5.66
C LEU A 33 7.89 -12.94 6.40
N ASP A 34 9.18 -13.11 6.64
CA ASP A 34 9.74 -14.28 7.33
C ASP A 34 9.41 -14.33 8.84
N ASN A 35 9.24 -13.17 9.48
CA ASN A 35 8.95 -13.08 10.91
C ASN A 35 7.44 -13.16 11.23
N THR A 36 6.60 -13.33 10.22
CA THR A 36 5.16 -13.54 10.43
C THR A 36 4.89 -14.96 10.87
N SER A 37 4.18 -15.13 11.98
CA SER A 37 3.67 -16.43 12.42
C SER A 37 2.49 -16.86 11.54
N GLY A 38 2.05 -18.12 11.65
CA GLY A 38 0.85 -18.61 10.96
C GLY A 38 -0.48 -18.04 11.50
N LEU A 39 -0.44 -16.85 12.09
CA LEU A 39 -1.57 -16.11 12.67
C LEU A 39 -1.66 -14.73 12.00
N ASP A 40 -2.82 -14.07 12.15
CA ASP A 40 -3.00 -12.71 11.66
C ASP A 40 -1.97 -11.79 12.32
N ALA A 41 -1.29 -10.97 11.51
CA ALA A 41 -0.32 -10.00 12.00
C ALA A 41 -0.98 -8.62 12.17
N GLU A 42 -0.75 -7.98 13.31
CA GLU A 42 -1.25 -6.64 13.58
C GLU A 42 -0.14 -5.61 13.37
N ILE A 43 -0.43 -4.55 12.61
CA ILE A 43 0.49 -3.44 12.35
C ILE A 43 -0.12 -2.16 12.90
N LYS A 44 0.58 -1.52 13.85
CA LYS A 44 0.11 -0.27 14.45
C LYS A 44 0.34 0.94 13.54
N LEU A 45 -0.67 1.80 13.48
CA LEU A 45 -0.60 3.14 12.89
C LEU A 45 -0.24 4.17 13.96
N LYS A 46 0.24 5.36 13.54
CA LYS A 46 0.62 6.46 14.46
C LYS A 46 -0.53 6.96 15.34
N SER A 47 -1.78 6.79 14.92
CA SER A 47 -3.02 7.10 15.62
C SER A 47 -3.33 6.12 16.73
N GLY A 48 -2.69 4.94 16.73
CA GLY A 48 -3.01 3.80 17.59
C GLY A 48 -4.00 2.81 16.97
N GLU A 49 -4.55 3.10 15.78
CA GLU A 49 -5.31 2.13 14.99
C GLU A 49 -4.42 0.95 14.53
N ARG A 50 -5.06 -0.16 14.16
CA ARG A 50 -4.37 -1.40 13.78
C ARG A 50 -4.83 -1.89 12.41
N LEU A 51 -3.87 -2.21 11.56
CA LEU A 51 -4.09 -2.96 10.33
C LEU A 51 -3.92 -4.45 10.61
N ILE A 52 -4.84 -5.26 10.13
CA ILE A 52 -4.78 -6.72 10.26
C ILE A 52 -4.36 -7.30 8.92
N LEU A 53 -3.16 -7.90 8.89
CA LEU A 53 -2.65 -8.68 7.78
C LEU A 53 -3.09 -10.14 7.96
N ARG A 54 -3.81 -10.68 6.98
CA ARG A 54 -4.39 -12.03 7.09
C ARG A 54 -3.34 -13.11 6.97
N ALA A 55 -3.35 -14.06 7.89
CA ALA A 55 -2.43 -15.20 7.90
C ALA A 55 -2.47 -15.99 6.59
N GLU A 56 -3.67 -16.19 6.04
CA GLU A 56 -3.84 -16.92 4.78
C GLU A 56 -3.17 -16.23 3.58
N GLU A 57 -3.21 -14.89 3.52
CA GLU A 57 -2.56 -14.11 2.47
C GLU A 57 -1.05 -14.14 2.63
N ILE A 58 -0.56 -14.02 3.86
CA ILE A 58 0.86 -14.15 4.22
C ILE A 58 1.41 -15.51 3.77
N GLU A 59 0.70 -16.60 4.08
CA GLU A 59 1.14 -17.95 3.73
C GLU A 59 1.08 -18.20 2.21
N ARG A 60 0.09 -17.65 1.51
CA ARG A 60 0.08 -17.66 0.03
C ARG A 60 1.27 -16.89 -0.54
N LEU A 61 1.58 -15.72 0.01
CA LEU A 61 2.73 -14.92 -0.44
C LEU A 61 4.06 -15.66 -0.21
N LYS A 62 4.26 -16.27 0.97
CA LYS A 62 5.45 -17.09 1.26
C LYS A 62 5.66 -18.24 0.26
N LYS A 63 4.58 -18.86 -0.22
CA LYS A 63 4.65 -19.94 -1.23
C LYS A 63 5.08 -19.43 -2.61
N LYS A 64 4.76 -18.18 -2.95
CA LYS A 64 5.17 -17.56 -4.22
C LYS A 64 6.59 -17.03 -4.18
N ILE A 65 7.02 -16.48 -3.04
CA ILE A 65 8.32 -15.82 -2.91
C ILE A 65 9.40 -16.82 -2.47
N PRO A 66 10.56 -16.87 -3.18
CA PRO A 66 11.71 -17.67 -2.77
C PRO A 66 12.13 -17.40 -1.31
N GLU A 67 12.46 -18.46 -0.58
CA GLU A 67 12.73 -18.40 0.86
C GLU A 67 13.81 -17.38 1.24
N HIS A 68 14.92 -17.35 0.51
CA HIS A 68 16.02 -16.40 0.74
C HIS A 68 15.67 -14.92 0.51
N LEU A 69 14.50 -14.62 -0.09
CA LEU A 69 14.01 -13.25 -0.27
C LEU A 69 13.03 -12.83 0.84
N ARG A 70 12.39 -13.77 1.55
CA ARG A 70 11.32 -13.48 2.52
C ARG A 70 11.77 -12.56 3.65
N SER A 71 13.02 -12.70 4.12
CA SER A 71 13.58 -11.84 5.17
C SER A 71 13.81 -10.39 4.74
N LYS A 72 13.76 -10.10 3.43
CA LYS A 72 13.93 -8.76 2.87
C LYS A 72 12.62 -8.07 2.53
N ILE A 73 11.50 -8.80 2.55
CA ILE A 73 10.19 -8.25 2.21
C ILE A 73 9.56 -7.71 3.49
N LEU A 74 9.29 -6.41 3.50
CA LEU A 74 8.50 -5.76 4.55
C LEU A 74 7.01 -5.73 4.16
N LEU A 75 6.16 -5.90 5.17
CA LEU A 75 4.70 -5.78 5.07
C LEU A 75 4.17 -4.68 6.03
N PRO A 76 3.04 -4.03 5.68
CA PRO A 76 2.33 -4.15 4.39
C PRO A 76 3.11 -3.49 3.24
N ILE A 77 2.72 -3.83 2.01
CA ILE A 77 3.17 -3.14 0.79
C ILE A 77 2.38 -1.84 0.69
N GLU A 78 3.05 -0.70 0.85
CA GLU A 78 2.41 0.60 0.70
C GLU A 78 2.47 1.05 -0.76
N ILE A 79 1.36 1.54 -1.32
CA ILE A 79 1.29 2.03 -2.70
C ILE A 79 0.60 3.39 -2.72
N SER A 80 1.26 4.39 -3.31
CA SER A 80 0.68 5.72 -3.51
C SER A 80 -0.06 5.76 -4.84
N ILE A 81 -1.33 6.12 -4.80
CA ILE A 81 -2.12 6.54 -5.95
C ILE A 81 -1.94 8.05 -6.05
N ILE A 82 -1.16 8.50 -7.03
CA ILE A 82 -0.94 9.91 -7.30
C ILE A 82 -1.94 10.33 -8.37
N VAL A 83 -2.88 11.19 -8.00
CA VAL A 83 -3.88 11.75 -8.92
C VAL A 83 -3.40 13.13 -9.33
N GLY A 84 -2.93 13.25 -10.57
CA GLY A 84 -2.63 14.53 -11.20
C GLY A 84 -3.77 15.00 -12.11
N GLU A 85 -3.57 16.14 -12.78
CA GLU A 85 -4.60 16.74 -13.64
C GLU A 85 -5.03 15.86 -14.81
N ASN A 86 -4.10 15.10 -15.41
CA ASN A 86 -4.35 14.31 -16.62
C ASN A 86 -3.94 12.83 -16.51
N GLU A 87 -3.38 12.41 -15.38
CA GLU A 87 -2.86 11.05 -15.20
C GLU A 87 -2.98 10.56 -13.76
N ILE A 88 -3.09 9.24 -13.62
CA ILE A 88 -3.03 8.54 -12.33
C ILE A 88 -1.82 7.64 -12.36
N LYS A 89 -0.92 7.80 -11.37
CA LYS A 89 0.27 6.96 -11.19
C LYS A 89 0.16 6.10 -9.94
N TYR A 90 0.74 4.91 -9.98
CA TYR A 90 0.78 3.98 -8.86
C TYR A 90 2.23 3.71 -8.47
N ILE A 91 2.66 4.21 -7.30
CA ILE A 91 4.05 4.13 -6.86
C ILE A 91 4.15 3.19 -5.67
N VAL A 92 4.98 2.14 -5.78
CA VAL A 92 5.29 1.28 -4.63
C VAL A 92 6.18 2.04 -3.66
N ASN A 93 5.67 2.31 -2.46
CA ASN A 93 6.38 2.98 -1.37
C ASN A 93 7.12 1.94 -0.54
N GLY A 94 8.38 1.71 -0.87
CA GLY A 94 9.17 0.70 -0.20
C GLY A 94 10.62 0.72 -0.58
N ASP A 95 11.35 -0.22 -0.01
CA ASP A 95 12.70 -0.49 -0.48
C ASP A 95 12.66 -1.21 -1.85
N ILE A 96 13.84 -1.41 -2.42
CA ILE A 96 13.99 -2.08 -3.71
C ILE A 96 13.46 -3.52 -3.70
N TRP A 97 13.42 -4.21 -2.54
CA TRP A 97 12.94 -5.58 -2.45
C TRP A 97 11.42 -5.67 -2.52
N GLN A 98 10.72 -4.71 -1.91
CA GLN A 98 9.26 -4.61 -2.05
C GLN A 98 8.86 -4.35 -3.51
N VAL A 99 9.57 -3.45 -4.21
CA VAL A 99 9.32 -3.18 -5.64
C VAL A 99 9.57 -4.42 -6.49
N ARG A 100 10.72 -5.09 -6.29
CA ARG A 100 11.06 -6.34 -6.98
C ARG A 100 10.04 -7.43 -6.76
N MET A 101 9.54 -7.56 -5.54
CA MET A 101 8.51 -8.56 -5.22
C MET A 101 7.22 -8.27 -5.97
N VAL A 102 6.73 -7.03 -6.00
CA VAL A 102 5.52 -6.68 -6.72
C VAL A 102 5.65 -7.04 -8.21
N ARG A 103 6.79 -6.72 -8.83
CA ARG A 103 7.08 -7.09 -10.22
C ARG A 103 7.15 -8.60 -10.42
N TYR A 104 7.88 -9.29 -9.56
CA TYR A 104 8.01 -10.74 -9.61
C TYR A 104 6.66 -11.46 -9.46
N LEU A 105 5.74 -10.95 -8.63
CA LEU A 105 4.40 -11.52 -8.49
C LEU A 105 3.56 -11.41 -9.77
N HIS A 106 3.82 -10.37 -10.57
CA HIS A 106 3.13 -10.15 -11.85
C HIS A 106 3.79 -10.91 -13.01
N SER A 107 5.10 -10.73 -13.21
CA SER A 107 5.83 -11.26 -14.39
C SER A 107 6.44 -12.64 -14.16
N GLY A 108 6.65 -13.06 -12.92
CA GLY A 108 7.44 -14.24 -12.56
C GLY A 108 8.95 -14.04 -12.70
N GLU A 109 9.41 -12.85 -13.11
CA GLU A 109 10.82 -12.55 -13.36
C GLU A 109 11.37 -11.60 -12.30
N LEU A 110 12.57 -11.90 -11.79
CA LEU A 110 13.25 -11.05 -10.82
C LEU A 110 14.11 -9.99 -11.52
N GLU A 111 13.58 -8.78 -11.61
CA GLU A 111 14.32 -7.64 -12.16
C GLU A 111 15.32 -7.05 -11.15
N TRP A 112 16.49 -6.62 -11.63
CA TRP A 112 17.51 -6.06 -10.75
C TRP A 112 17.21 -4.61 -10.33
N LYS A 113 16.72 -3.77 -11.23
CA LYS A 113 16.37 -2.37 -10.94
C LYS A 113 15.03 -2.00 -11.60
N PRO A 114 13.93 -2.60 -11.12
CA PRO A 114 12.61 -2.27 -11.67
C PRO A 114 12.24 -0.81 -11.36
N PRO A 115 11.45 -0.17 -12.23
CA PRO A 115 10.84 1.12 -11.90
C PRO A 115 9.87 0.95 -10.72
N VAL A 116 9.82 1.97 -9.86
CA VAL A 116 8.93 2.01 -8.67
C VAL A 116 7.47 2.23 -9.03
N GLU A 117 7.22 2.83 -10.19
CA GLU A 117 5.89 2.99 -10.76
C GLU A 117 5.42 1.67 -11.34
N ILE A 118 4.18 1.26 -11.05
CA ILE A 118 3.56 0.04 -11.55
C ILE A 118 2.30 0.37 -12.37
N GLY A 119 1.93 -0.55 -13.26
CA GLY A 119 0.71 -0.45 -14.04
C GLY A 119 -0.54 -0.69 -13.20
N LYS A 120 -1.70 -0.25 -13.72
CA LYS A 120 -3.01 -0.51 -13.12
C LYS A 120 -3.29 -2.02 -12.97
N GLU A 121 -2.86 -2.82 -13.94
CA GLU A 121 -3.06 -4.27 -13.95
C GLU A 121 -2.29 -4.94 -12.80
N GLU A 122 -1.01 -4.60 -12.64
CA GLU A 122 -0.16 -5.07 -11.55
C GLU A 122 -0.76 -4.74 -10.18
N LEU A 123 -1.24 -3.50 -10.00
CA LEU A 123 -1.93 -3.09 -8.78
C LEU A 123 -3.21 -3.90 -8.55
N SER A 124 -4.01 -4.08 -9.60
CA SER A 124 -5.29 -4.78 -9.53
C SER A 124 -5.12 -6.27 -9.20
N GLU A 125 -4.06 -6.90 -9.70
CA GLU A 125 -3.70 -8.28 -9.36
C GLU A 125 -3.24 -8.40 -7.92
N LEU A 126 -2.36 -7.48 -7.49
CA LEU A 126 -1.84 -7.48 -6.13
C LEU A 126 -2.96 -7.30 -5.09
N ILE A 127 -3.86 -6.34 -5.29
CA ILE A 127 -5.01 -6.12 -4.39
C ILE A 127 -5.97 -7.31 -4.41
N ARG A 128 -6.21 -7.92 -5.57
CA ARG A 128 -7.12 -9.06 -5.69
C ARG A 128 -6.58 -10.28 -4.95
N GLU A 129 -5.26 -10.48 -5.00
CA GLU A 129 -4.64 -11.66 -4.43
C GLU A 129 -4.29 -11.51 -2.93
N PHE A 130 -3.91 -10.30 -2.52
CA PHE A 130 -3.42 -9.97 -1.17
C PHE A 130 -4.02 -8.66 -0.63
N PRO A 131 -5.35 -8.52 -0.55
CA PRO A 131 -5.99 -7.26 -0.19
C PRO A 131 -5.60 -6.73 1.20
N SER A 132 -5.35 -7.60 2.17
CA SER A 132 -4.91 -7.19 3.51
C SER A 132 -3.44 -6.79 3.57
N LEU A 133 -2.61 -7.27 2.63
CA LEU A 133 -1.18 -6.98 2.59
C LEU A 133 -0.85 -5.70 1.84
N VAL A 134 -1.81 -5.13 1.11
CA VAL A 134 -1.66 -3.89 0.35
C VAL A 134 -2.31 -2.75 1.09
N ARG A 135 -1.55 -1.66 1.27
CA ARG A 135 -2.04 -0.42 1.83
C ARG A 135 -1.95 0.70 0.81
N LEU A 136 -3.10 1.27 0.46
CA LEU A 136 -3.20 2.37 -0.49
C LEU A 136 -3.10 3.72 0.22
N LYS A 137 -2.31 4.63 -0.36
CA LYS A 137 -2.23 6.05 -0.01
C LYS A 137 -2.74 6.87 -1.20
N LEU A 138 -3.47 7.95 -0.94
CA LEU A 138 -3.99 8.83 -2.00
C LEU A 138 -3.28 10.17 -1.90
N VAL A 139 -2.50 10.51 -2.92
CA VAL A 139 -1.81 11.79 -3.01
C VAL A 139 -2.45 12.57 -4.15
N VAL A 140 -3.01 13.73 -3.83
CA VAL A 140 -3.53 14.66 -4.83
C VAL A 140 -2.40 15.63 -5.18
N GLY A 141 -2.00 15.62 -6.46
CA GLY A 141 -0.93 16.48 -7.00
C GLY A 141 -1.44 17.81 -7.51
#